data_AF-A0A0K0FNA2-F1
#
_entry.id   AF-A0A0K0FNA2-F1
#
_cell.length_a   1.000
_cell.length_b   1.000
_cell.length_c   1.000
_cell.angle_alpha   90.00
_cell.angle_beta   90.00
_cell.angle_gamma   90.00
#
_symmetry.space_group_name_H-M   'P 1'
#
loop_
_entity.id
_entity.type
_entity.pdbx_description
1 polymer ?
#
loop_
_entity_poly.entity_id
_entity_poly.type
_entity_poly.pdbx_seq_one_letter_code
_entity_poly.pdbx_strand_id
1 'polypeptide(L)'
;MKLLFAIVFIVHIFYALGVEIPEKFLGTFKLDRSENLDSYLIAKDIGFFQRKIVAFLSVSKKFSKNMDGSYNFHTLTGKRNLLYDNVVLGKEFEGKILDGSKKTFKYIYNPVTEILEEHQIDKEKKVPEEVIFYTIENEILVWKSTYKGVTCKRYYNKV
;
A
#
# COMPACT_ATOMS: atom_id res chain seq x y z
N MET A 1 -37.89 17.32 -24.63
CA MET A 1 -36.65 16.77 -25.21
C MET A 1 -35.75 16.32 -24.06
N LYS A 2 -35.61 15.00 -23.86
CA LYS A 2 -34.78 14.41 -22.81
C LYS A 2 -33.37 14.22 -23.36
N LEU A 3 -32.39 14.91 -22.78
CA LEU A 3 -30.97 14.76 -23.10
C LEU A 3 -30.46 13.48 -22.41
N LEU A 4 -30.09 12.46 -23.18
CA LEU A 4 -29.44 11.26 -22.68
C LEU A 4 -28.00 11.62 -22.26
N PHE A 5 -27.70 11.54 -20.96
CA PHE A 5 -26.33 11.44 -20.48
C PHE A 5 -25.85 10.00 -20.70
N ALA A 6 -25.04 9.78 -21.73
CA ALA A 6 -24.32 8.53 -21.89
C ALA A 6 -23.14 8.52 -20.89
N ILE A 7 -23.32 7.82 -19.78
CA ILE A 7 -22.23 7.53 -18.84
C ILE A 7 -21.37 6.45 -19.50
N VAL A 8 -20.22 6.87 -20.03
CA VAL A 8 -19.19 5.94 -20.52
C VAL A 8 -18.50 5.33 -19.31
N PHE A 9 -18.95 4.16 -18.87
CA PHE A 9 -18.19 3.30 -17.97
C PHE A 9 -17.03 2.68 -18.77
N ILE A 10 -15.84 3.28 -18.68
CA ILE A 10 -14.63 2.65 -19.19
C ILE A 10 -14.24 1.54 -18.21
N VAL A 11 -14.69 0.32 -18.50
CA VAL A 11 -14.21 -0.89 -17.83
C VAL A 11 -12.79 -1.15 -18.33
N HIS A 12 -11.78 -0.77 -17.55
CA HIS A 12 -10.39 -1.14 -17.82
C HIS A 12 -10.18 -2.61 -17.40
N ILE A 13 -10.51 -3.52 -18.31
CA ILE A 13 -10.09 -4.92 -18.20
C ILE A 13 -8.62 -4.96 -18.62
N PHE A 14 -7.70 -4.81 -17.67
CA PHE A 14 -6.29 -5.09 -17.92
C PHE A 14 -6.05 -6.60 -17.87
N TYR A 15 -5.69 -7.15 -19.03
CA TYR A 15 -5.28 -8.53 -19.19
C TYR A 15 -3.98 -8.80 -18.43
N ALA A 16 -3.97 -9.88 -17.63
CA ALA A 16 -2.83 -10.37 -16.87
C ALA A 16 -1.78 -11.05 -17.77
N LEU A 17 -1.10 -10.28 -18.62
CA LEU A 17 0.11 -10.73 -19.31
C LEU A 17 1.32 -10.01 -18.70
N GLY A 18 2.12 -10.76 -17.94
CA GLY A 18 3.53 -10.45 -17.64
C GLY A 18 3.83 -9.12 -16.95
N VAL A 19 2.87 -8.51 -16.24
CA VAL A 19 3.12 -7.26 -15.52
C VAL A 19 4.07 -7.55 -14.35
N GLU A 20 5.28 -7.01 -14.42
CA GLU A 20 6.30 -7.12 -13.38
C GLU A 20 6.53 -5.79 -12.67
N ILE A 21 6.86 -5.86 -11.39
CA ILE A 21 7.30 -4.69 -10.64
C ILE A 21 8.74 -4.36 -11.07
N PRO A 22 9.03 -3.12 -11.51
CA PRO A 22 10.38 -2.73 -11.90
C PRO A 22 11.38 -2.80 -10.73
N GLU A 23 12.66 -3.06 -11.05
CA GLU A 23 13.74 -3.21 -10.06
C GLU A 23 13.91 -2.00 -9.12
N LYS A 24 13.51 -0.79 -9.55
CA LYS A 24 13.54 0.41 -8.71
C LYS A 24 12.71 0.28 -7.42
N PHE A 25 11.66 -0.54 -7.43
CA PHE A 25 10.86 -0.87 -6.25
C PHE A 25 11.46 -1.98 -5.39
N LEU A 26 12.45 -2.73 -5.88
CA LEU A 26 13.06 -3.84 -5.16
C LEU A 26 14.20 -3.37 -4.26
N GLY A 27 14.30 -4.00 -3.09
CA GLY A 27 15.29 -3.68 -2.06
C GLY A 27 14.67 -3.38 -0.72
N THR A 28 15.49 -2.83 0.19
CA THR A 28 15.04 -2.39 1.51
C THR A 28 15.00 -0.88 1.55
N PHE A 29 13.92 -0.32 2.09
CA PHE A 29 13.69 1.11 2.21
C PHE A 29 13.36 1.43 3.66
N LYS A 30 14.15 2.29 4.30
CA LYS A 30 13.98 2.71 5.69
C LYS A 30 13.23 4.02 5.74
N LEU A 31 12.22 4.11 6.61
CA LEU A 31 11.45 5.33 6.80
C LEU A 31 12.38 6.48 7.24
N ASP A 32 12.29 7.58 6.51
CA ASP A 32 12.99 8.83 6.79
C ASP A 32 12.05 9.83 7.47
N ARG A 33 10.95 10.16 6.78
CA ARG A 33 10.00 11.18 7.23
C ARG A 33 8.56 10.88 6.82
N SER A 34 7.62 11.62 7.39
CA SER A 34 6.21 11.52 7.06
C SER A 34 5.54 12.89 7.06
N GLU A 35 4.62 13.11 6.13
CA GLU A 35 3.82 14.33 5.99
C GLU A 35 2.37 14.02 6.36
N ASN A 36 1.75 14.90 7.16
CA ASN A 36 0.35 14.80 7.59
C ASN A 36 -0.05 13.51 8.31
N LEU A 37 0.93 12.77 8.88
CA LEU A 37 0.66 11.50 9.55
C LEU A 37 -0.32 11.65 10.71
N ASP A 38 -0.13 12.63 11.60
CA ASP A 38 -1.01 12.79 12.77
C ASP A 38 -2.45 13.13 12.34
N SER A 39 -2.63 14.08 11.42
CA SER A 39 -3.95 14.45 10.86
C SER A 39 -4.64 13.28 10.18
N TYR A 40 -3.89 12.47 9.43
CA TYR A 40 -4.41 11.26 8.77
C TYR A 40 -4.87 10.20 9.78
N LEU A 41 -4.08 9.97 10.84
CA LEU A 41 -4.44 9.03 11.90
C LEU A 41 -5.63 9.55 12.72
N ILE A 42 -5.75 10.86 12.96
CA ILE A 42 -6.95 11.49 13.56
C ILE A 42 -8.18 11.26 12.68
N ALA A 43 -8.06 11.46 11.37
CA ALA A 43 -9.17 11.25 10.44
C ALA A 43 -9.66 9.79 10.47
N LYS A 44 -8.75 8.84 10.72
CA LYS A 44 -9.01 7.40 10.93
C LYS A 44 -9.50 7.03 12.33
N ASP A 45 -9.78 8.01 13.19
CA ASP A 45 -10.25 7.81 14.56
C ASP A 45 -9.26 7.02 15.45
N ILE A 46 -7.95 7.17 15.18
CA ILE A 46 -6.90 6.52 15.98
C ILE A 46 -6.58 7.39 17.19
N GLY A 47 -6.64 6.80 18.38
CA GLY A 47 -6.43 7.49 19.66
C GLY A 47 -5.02 8.05 19.84
N PHE A 48 -4.89 9.11 20.64
CA PHE A 48 -3.65 9.89 20.82
C PHE A 48 -2.41 9.02 21.13
N PHE A 49 -2.52 8.09 22.07
CA PHE A 49 -1.40 7.22 22.46
C PHE A 49 -0.93 6.31 21.31
N GLN A 50 -1.88 5.75 20.54
CA GLN A 50 -1.56 4.93 19.37
C GLN A 50 -0.86 5.75 18.28
N ARG A 51 -1.30 7.01 18.06
CA ARG A 51 -0.65 7.90 17.08
C ARG A 51 0.80 8.19 17.45
N LYS A 52 1.10 8.42 18.73
CA LYS A 52 2.49 8.60 19.19
C LYS A 52 3.34 7.36 18.94
N ILE A 53 2.81 6.16 19.22
CA ILE A 53 3.51 4.91 18.92
C ILE A 53 3.81 4.80 17.42
N VAL A 54 2.82 5.06 16.56
CA VAL A 54 3.00 5.00 15.09
C VAL A 54 4.03 6.02 14.59
N ALA A 55 4.04 7.23 15.17
CA ALA A 55 4.99 8.28 14.80
C ALA A 55 6.44 7.94 15.16
N PHE A 56 6.68 7.24 16.27
CA PHE A 56 8.02 6.84 16.71
C PHE A 56 8.46 5.47 16.20
N LEU A 57 7.57 4.71 15.55
CA LEU A 57 7.90 3.38 15.06
C LEU A 57 8.87 3.47 13.89
N SER A 58 10.07 2.93 14.07
CA SER A 58 10.99 2.67 12.94
C SER A 58 10.37 1.58 12.06
N VAL A 59 10.10 1.94 10.81
CA VAL A 59 9.50 1.05 9.81
C VAL A 59 10.42 0.98 8.60
N SER A 60 10.73 -0.23 8.15
CA SER A 60 11.35 -0.46 6.84
C SER A 60 10.40 -1.28 5.95
N LYS A 61 10.39 -0.98 4.67
CA LYS A 61 9.73 -1.79 3.63
C LYS A 61 10.79 -2.60 2.92
N LYS A 62 10.59 -3.90 2.74
CA LYS A 62 11.48 -4.74 1.92
C LYS A 62 10.63 -5.45 0.87
N PHE A 63 10.89 -5.12 -0.39
CA PHE A 63 10.21 -5.71 -1.54
C PHE A 63 11.22 -6.56 -2.31
N SER A 64 10.87 -7.81 -2.59
CA SER A 64 11.75 -8.74 -3.31
C SER A 64 10.95 -9.62 -4.27
N LYS A 65 11.57 -10.02 -5.37
CA LYS A 65 11.03 -10.99 -6.33
C LYS A 65 11.60 -12.38 -6.04
N ASN A 66 10.76 -13.39 -6.04
CA ASN A 66 11.13 -14.80 -5.90
C ASN A 66 11.46 -15.41 -7.28
N MET A 67 12.12 -16.57 -7.28
CA MET A 67 12.50 -17.27 -8.52
C MET A 67 11.29 -17.71 -9.35
N ASP A 68 10.15 -17.98 -8.71
CA ASP A 68 8.90 -18.37 -9.35
C ASP A 68 8.09 -17.18 -9.89
N GLY A 69 8.63 -15.96 -9.81
CA GLY A 69 7.99 -14.73 -10.25
C GLY A 69 7.01 -14.11 -9.25
N SER A 70 6.76 -14.75 -8.11
CA SER A 70 6.01 -14.14 -7.01
C SER A 70 6.85 -13.08 -6.27
N TYR A 71 6.22 -12.30 -5.40
CA TYR A 71 6.86 -11.22 -4.65
C TYR A 71 6.70 -11.40 -3.15
N ASN A 72 7.67 -10.89 -2.38
CA ASN A 72 7.52 -10.73 -0.94
C ASN A 72 7.41 -9.23 -0.62
N PHE A 73 6.38 -8.87 0.14
CA PHE A 73 6.14 -7.52 0.64
C PHE A 73 6.27 -7.51 2.15
N HIS A 74 7.45 -7.13 2.64
CA HIS A 74 7.74 -7.14 4.07
C HIS A 74 7.69 -5.74 4.64
N THR A 75 7.02 -5.60 5.78
CA THR A 75 7.08 -4.41 6.63
C THR A 75 7.82 -4.79 7.91
N LEU A 76 9.06 -4.32 8.04
CA LEU A 76 9.94 -4.61 9.16
C LEU A 76 9.80 -3.53 10.22
N THR A 77 9.65 -3.92 11.47
CA THR A 77 9.59 -3.00 12.61
C THR A 77 10.40 -3.53 13.77
N GLY A 78 10.69 -2.70 14.78
CA GLY A 78 11.41 -3.14 15.98
C GLY A 78 10.64 -4.12 16.87
N LYS A 79 9.31 -4.26 16.68
CA LYS A 79 8.45 -5.08 17.57
C LYS A 79 7.87 -6.31 16.88
N ARG A 80 7.30 -6.13 15.69
CA ARG A 80 6.64 -7.21 14.93
C ARG A 80 6.77 -6.92 13.44
N ASN A 81 7.27 -7.89 12.69
CA ASN A 81 7.33 -7.81 11.24
C ASN A 81 6.02 -8.31 10.64
N LEU A 82 5.60 -7.69 9.54
CA LEU A 82 4.55 -8.21 8.66
C LEU A 82 5.25 -8.80 7.44
N LEU A 83 5.15 -10.11 7.28
CA LEU A 83 5.83 -10.86 6.22
C LEU A 83 4.74 -11.41 5.28
N TYR A 84 4.55 -10.76 4.15
CA TYR A 84 3.67 -11.27 3.09
C TYR A 84 4.54 -11.93 2.04
N ASP A 85 4.56 -13.25 2.02
CA ASP A 85 5.41 -14.07 1.17
C ASP A 85 4.63 -14.65 -0.02
N ASN A 86 5.34 -14.88 -1.13
CA ASN A 86 4.81 -15.54 -2.32
C ASN A 86 3.53 -14.88 -2.90
N VAL A 87 3.46 -13.54 -2.82
CA VAL A 87 2.34 -12.75 -3.32
C VAL A 87 2.38 -12.70 -4.84
N VAL A 88 1.28 -13.09 -5.47
CA VAL A 88 1.07 -13.00 -6.91
C VAL A 88 0.29 -11.72 -7.21
N LEU A 89 0.79 -10.88 -8.11
CA LEU A 89 0.12 -9.64 -8.49
C LEU A 89 -1.28 -9.90 -9.03
N GLY A 90 -2.22 -9.04 -8.66
CA GLY A 90 -3.63 -9.13 -9.01
C GLY A 90 -4.43 -10.18 -8.22
N LYS A 91 -3.79 -11.04 -7.42
CA LYS A 91 -4.48 -12.04 -6.59
C LYS A 91 -4.68 -11.57 -5.16
N GLU A 92 -5.83 -11.89 -4.59
CA GLU A 92 -6.12 -11.67 -3.18
C GLU A 92 -5.40 -12.69 -2.30
N PHE A 93 -4.98 -12.26 -1.11
CA PHE A 93 -4.46 -13.14 -0.05
C PHE A 93 -4.84 -12.61 1.34
N GLU A 94 -4.78 -13.46 2.37
CA GLU A 94 -4.95 -13.03 3.76
C GLU A 94 -3.61 -12.64 4.38
N GLY A 95 -3.58 -11.48 5.04
CA GLY A 95 -2.42 -10.99 5.78
C GLY A 95 -2.80 -10.54 7.17
N LYS A 96 -1.85 -10.58 8.11
CA LYS A 96 -2.01 -9.92 9.42
C LYS A 96 -1.60 -8.46 9.32
N ILE A 97 -2.24 -7.58 10.07
CA ILE A 97 -1.77 -6.21 10.30
C ILE A 97 -1.07 -6.09 11.67
N LEU A 98 -0.54 -4.91 12.00
CA LEU A 98 0.27 -4.71 13.20
C LEU A 98 -0.45 -5.06 14.52
N ASP A 99 -1.76 -4.80 14.59
CA ASP A 99 -2.57 -5.18 15.76
C ASP A 99 -2.81 -6.70 15.89
N GLY A 100 -2.46 -7.48 14.86
CA GLY A 100 -2.60 -8.94 14.81
C GLY A 100 -3.90 -9.44 14.17
N SER A 101 -4.87 -8.56 13.91
CA SER A 101 -6.05 -8.89 13.12
C SER A 101 -5.67 -9.20 11.66
N LYS A 102 -6.57 -9.89 10.97
CA LYS A 102 -6.39 -10.25 9.56
C LYS A 102 -7.17 -9.32 8.64
N LYS A 103 -6.63 -9.09 7.45
CA LYS A 103 -7.32 -8.45 6.33
C LYS A 103 -7.04 -9.22 5.05
N THR A 104 -7.88 -9.00 4.04
CA THR A 104 -7.58 -9.39 2.67
C THR A 104 -6.73 -8.31 2.01
N PHE A 105 -5.71 -8.71 1.28
CA PHE A 105 -4.79 -7.84 0.56
C PHE A 105 -4.71 -8.22 -0.91
N LYS A 106 -4.38 -7.24 -1.76
CA LYS A 106 -4.07 -7.44 -3.17
C LYS A 106 -3.06 -6.39 -3.61
N TYR A 107 -2.05 -6.79 -4.37
CA TYR A 107 -1.08 -5.87 -4.95
C TYR A 107 -1.28 -5.79 -6.46
N ILE A 108 -1.31 -4.59 -7.02
CA ILE A 108 -1.46 -4.34 -8.46
C ILE A 108 -0.37 -3.35 -8.88
N TYR A 109 0.35 -3.64 -9.95
CA TYR A 109 1.25 -2.68 -10.56
C TYR A 109 0.66 -2.16 -11.87
N ASN A 110 0.69 -0.85 -12.07
CA ASN A 110 0.30 -0.22 -13.32
C ASN A 110 1.55 0.30 -14.06
N PRO A 111 1.94 -0.30 -15.20
CA PRO A 111 3.15 0.11 -15.91
C PRO A 111 3.02 1.47 -16.62
N VAL A 112 1.81 1.97 -16.85
CA VAL A 112 1.58 3.27 -17.51
C VAL A 112 1.78 4.42 -16.53
N THR A 113 1.28 4.27 -15.31
CA THR A 113 1.42 5.29 -14.26
C THR A 113 2.66 5.06 -13.39
N GLU A 114 3.30 3.90 -13.53
CA GLU A 114 4.39 3.41 -12.68
C GLU A 114 4.07 3.38 -11.18
N ILE A 115 2.80 3.06 -10.86
CA ILE A 115 2.31 3.00 -9.48
C ILE A 115 2.12 1.54 -9.07
N LEU A 116 2.66 1.19 -7.89
CA LEU A 116 2.33 -0.04 -7.19
C LEU A 116 1.24 0.25 -6.15
N GLU A 117 0.12 -0.45 -6.25
CA GLU A 117 -1.04 -0.32 -5.36
C GLU A 117 -1.08 -1.48 -4.38
N GLU A 118 -1.27 -1.18 -3.10
CA GLU A 118 -1.62 -2.13 -2.05
C GLU A 118 -3.05 -1.86 -1.62
N HIS A 119 -3.92 -2.83 -1.89
CA HIS A 119 -5.33 -2.82 -1.51
C HIS A 119 -5.50 -3.57 -0.20
N GLN A 120 -6.17 -2.96 0.77
CA GLN A 120 -6.50 -3.59 2.06
C GLN A 120 -8.01 -3.58 2.27
N ILE A 121 -8.58 -4.78 2.39
CA ILE A 121 -10.02 -5.00 2.56
C ILE A 121 -10.24 -5.69 3.91
N ASP A 122 -11.04 -5.07 4.76
CA ASP A 122 -11.58 -5.68 5.97
C ASP A 122 -12.93 -6.32 5.61
N LYS A 123 -12.98 -7.64 5.44
CA LYS A 123 -14.21 -8.35 5.04
C LYS A 123 -15.25 -8.42 6.17
N GLU A 124 -14.83 -8.22 7.42
CA GLU A 124 -15.71 -8.26 8.59
C GLU A 124 -16.35 -6.90 8.85
N LYS A 125 -15.63 -5.81 8.57
CA LYS A 125 -16.12 -4.45 8.74
C LYS A 125 -16.66 -3.91 7.41
N LYS A 126 -17.83 -3.28 7.44
CA LYS A 126 -18.40 -2.55 6.30
C LYS A 126 -17.71 -1.19 6.07
N VAL A 127 -16.37 -1.17 6.14
CA VAL A 127 -15.57 0.03 5.88
C VAL A 127 -15.11 0.02 4.42
N PRO A 128 -14.92 1.20 3.80
CA PRO A 128 -14.33 1.27 2.47
C PRO A 128 -12.96 0.61 2.43
N GLU A 129 -12.65 0.02 1.28
CA GLU A 129 -11.30 -0.45 0.94
C GLU A 129 -10.28 0.68 1.16
N GLU A 130 -9.17 0.33 1.80
CA GLU A 130 -8.03 1.23 1.91
C GLU A 130 -7.05 0.92 0.79
N VAL A 131 -6.72 1.94 0.01
CA VAL A 131 -5.70 1.85 -1.03
C VAL A 131 -4.48 2.67 -0.63
N ILE A 132 -3.33 2.04 -0.77
CA ILE A 132 -2.01 2.61 -0.57
C ILE A 132 -1.32 2.63 -1.93
N PHE A 133 -0.73 3.76 -2.27
CA PHE A 133 0.03 3.94 -3.50
C PHE A 133 1.52 4.06 -3.17
N TYR A 134 2.33 3.32 -3.92
CA TYR A 134 3.78 3.36 -3.86
C TYR A 134 4.33 3.91 -5.19
N THR A 135 5.18 4.93 -5.10
CA THR A 135 5.97 5.48 -6.22
C THR A 135 7.45 5.51 -5.86
N ILE A 136 8.32 5.58 -6.87
CA ILE A 136 9.74 5.90 -6.69
C ILE A 136 9.98 7.29 -7.25
N GLU A 137 10.34 8.24 -6.39
CA GLU A 137 10.63 9.63 -6.74
C GLU A 137 12.07 9.93 -6.33
N ASN A 138 12.98 10.14 -7.29
CA ASN A 138 14.41 10.38 -7.01
C ASN A 138 15.02 9.32 -6.06
N GLU A 139 14.81 8.03 -6.36
CA GLU A 139 15.25 6.88 -5.56
C GLU A 139 14.60 6.73 -4.17
N ILE A 140 13.67 7.62 -3.81
CA ILE A 140 12.90 7.55 -2.57
C ILE A 140 11.61 6.77 -2.85
N LEU A 141 11.34 5.74 -2.05
CA LEU A 141 10.05 5.07 -2.04
C LEU A 141 9.04 5.95 -1.28
N VAL A 142 8.01 6.40 -1.99
CA VAL A 142 6.94 7.22 -1.43
C VAL A 142 5.70 6.35 -1.25
N TRP A 143 5.28 6.18 0.00
CA TRP A 143 3.99 5.62 0.38
C TRP A 143 2.98 6.76 0.47
N LYS A 144 1.81 6.60 -0.12
CA LYS A 144 0.73 7.60 -0.08
C LYS A 144 -0.62 6.93 0.16
N SER A 145 -1.42 7.50 1.05
CA SER A 145 -2.81 7.08 1.23
C SER A 145 -3.68 8.29 1.62
N THR A 146 -4.96 8.24 1.26
CA THR A 146 -5.94 9.29 1.55
C THR A 146 -7.13 8.69 2.28
N TYR A 147 -7.53 9.31 3.39
CA TYR A 147 -8.72 8.93 4.14
C TYR A 147 -9.56 10.18 4.47
N LYS A 148 -10.84 10.17 4.09
CA LYS A 148 -11.77 11.30 4.26
C LYS A 148 -11.18 12.65 3.81
N GLY A 149 -10.50 12.66 2.67
CA GLY A 149 -9.86 13.86 2.09
C GLY A 149 -8.49 14.22 2.68
N VAL A 150 -8.06 13.59 3.78
CA VAL A 150 -6.73 13.81 4.37
C VAL A 150 -5.71 12.88 3.75
N THR A 151 -4.70 13.43 3.09
CA THR A 151 -3.62 12.66 2.45
C THR A 151 -2.39 12.63 3.35
N CYS A 152 -1.87 11.43 3.60
CA CYS A 152 -0.58 11.20 4.24
C CYS A 152 0.43 10.69 3.21
N LYS A 153 1.67 11.16 3.32
CA LYS A 153 2.82 10.63 2.58
C LYS A 153 3.89 10.18 3.55
N ARG A 154 4.55 9.07 3.26
CA ARG A 154 5.72 8.58 4.01
C ARG A 154 6.84 8.30 3.02
N TYR A 155 8.03 8.78 3.35
CA TYR A 155 9.19 8.75 2.47
C TYR A 155 10.22 7.80 3.04
N TYR A 156 10.71 6.87 2.22
CA TYR A 156 11.64 5.84 2.63
C TYR A 156 12.89 5.88 1.75
N ASN A 157 14.06 5.97 2.38
CA ASN A 157 15.35 5.94 1.69
C ASN A 157 15.80 4.50 1.48
N LYS A 158 16.35 4.19 0.30
CA LYS A 158 16.93 2.87 0.02
C LYS A 158 18.15 2.62 0.92
N VAL A 159 18.32 1.37 1.37
CA VAL A 159 19.41 0.90 2.24
C VAL A 159 20.14 -0.25 1.57
#